data_AF-A0A6A4HJ84-F1
#
_entry.id   AF-A0A6A4HJ84-F1
#
_cell.length_a   1.000
_cell.length_b   1.000
_cell.length_c   1.000
_cell.angle_alpha   90.00
_cell.angle_beta   90.00
_cell.angle_gamma   90.00
#
_symmetry.space_group_name_H-M   'P 1'
#
loop_
_entity.id
_entity.type
_entity.pdbx_description
1 polymer ?
#
loop_
_entity_poly.entity_id
_entity_poly.type
_entity_poly.pdbx_seq_one_letter_code
_entity_poly.pdbx_strand_id
1 'polypeptide(L)'
;MTDLPLRCPSCGHSSTDSPIAIPHRTHRVESLLQSNEGPTEDEEHRFRKFVIEGESEIQYLEYRIEMCRILLDHLEDTLKRLRGAVKEHKEMLNPVRRLPFDVLQEIFLHGAGMYTDAGSHFGSISHSLDLTSPPWVYGRVCRWWKQVTLKTPLLW
;
A
#
# COMPACT_ATOMS: atom_id res chain seq x y z
N MET A 1 -29.95 21.99 16.18
CA MET A 1 -29.80 20.53 16.04
C MET A 1 -28.34 20.22 16.29
N THR A 2 -28.10 19.29 17.20
CA THR A 2 -26.89 19.03 17.97
C THR A 2 -25.67 18.63 17.12
N ASP A 3 -24.59 19.40 17.22
CA ASP A 3 -23.24 18.98 16.84
C ASP A 3 -22.83 17.81 17.75
N LEU A 4 -22.84 16.58 17.20
CA LEU A 4 -22.25 15.44 17.89
C LEU A 4 -20.72 15.52 17.73
N PRO A 5 -19.94 15.42 18.82
CA PRO A 5 -18.51 15.23 18.69
C PRO A 5 -18.27 13.85 18.07
N LEU A 6 -17.76 13.83 16.84
CA LEU A 6 -17.42 12.62 16.10
C LEU A 6 -16.26 11.91 16.81
N ARG A 7 -16.60 10.94 17.66
CA ARG A 7 -15.61 9.99 18.19
C ARG A 7 -15.19 9.03 17.08
N CYS A 8 -13.89 8.92 16.85
CA CYS A 8 -13.35 7.90 15.97
C CYS A 8 -13.65 6.51 16.58
N PRO A 9 -14.43 5.65 15.91
CA PRO A 9 -14.82 4.35 16.46
C PRO A 9 -13.66 3.34 16.52
N SER A 10 -12.55 3.61 15.82
CA SER A 10 -11.40 2.71 15.78
C SER A 10 -10.31 3.02 16.82
N CYS A 11 -10.17 4.28 17.25
CA CYS A 11 -9.16 4.69 18.25
C CYS A 11 -9.71 5.53 19.40
N GLY A 12 -11.02 5.81 19.44
CA GLY A 12 -11.67 6.57 20.51
C GLY A 12 -11.42 8.08 20.45
N HIS A 13 -10.68 8.59 19.45
CA HIS A 13 -10.36 10.02 19.33
C HIS A 13 -11.62 10.87 19.32
N SER A 14 -11.71 11.81 20.25
CA SER A 14 -12.80 12.76 20.38
C SER A 14 -12.15 14.14 20.30
N SER A 15 -12.57 15.02 19.39
CA SER A 15 -12.05 16.41 19.28
C SER A 15 -12.37 17.29 20.51
N THR A 16 -12.82 16.68 21.60
CA THR A 16 -13.23 17.30 22.86
C THR A 16 -12.07 17.52 23.84
N ASP A 17 -10.86 17.03 23.54
CA ASP A 17 -9.67 17.45 24.28
C ASP A 17 -9.38 18.89 23.86
N SER A 18 -9.86 19.86 24.64
CA SER A 18 -9.52 21.26 24.43
C SER A 18 -8.01 21.38 24.66
N PRO A 19 -7.19 21.62 23.62
CA PRO A 19 -5.76 21.71 23.81
C PRO A 19 -5.45 22.87 24.74
N ILE A 20 -4.37 22.74 25.52
CA ILE A 20 -3.83 23.86 26.29
C ILE A 20 -3.70 25.07 25.37
N ALA A 21 -4.29 26.19 25.79
CA ALA A 21 -4.18 27.45 25.07
C ALA A 21 -2.73 27.94 25.16
N ILE A 22 -2.03 27.97 24.03
CA ILE A 22 -0.66 28.47 23.96
C ILE A 22 -0.70 29.99 24.17
N PRO A 23 -0.08 30.52 25.25
CA PRO A 23 -0.09 31.95 25.52
C PRO A 23 0.61 32.71 24.40
N HIS A 24 0.04 33.84 23.99
CA HIS A 24 0.69 34.73 23.05
C HIS A 24 1.93 35.38 23.69
N ARG A 25 3.00 35.54 22.90
CA ARG A 25 4.21 36.23 23.32
C ARG A 25 3.92 37.74 23.42
N THR A 26 3.83 38.26 24.64
CA THR A 26 3.59 39.69 24.89
C THR A 26 4.90 40.47 24.90
N HIS A 27 4.83 41.80 24.73
CA HIS A 27 6.01 42.68 24.87
C HIS A 27 6.70 42.52 26.23
N ARG A 28 5.91 42.29 27.30
CA ARG A 28 6.47 42.03 28.63
C ARG A 28 7.25 40.72 28.69
N VAL A 29 6.73 39.64 28.10
CA VAL A 29 7.44 38.37 27.98
C VAL A 29 8.71 38.54 27.14
N GLU A 30 8.65 39.30 26.05
CA GLU A 30 9.82 39.57 25.22
C GLU A 30 10.92 40.35 25.95
N SER A 31 10.54 41.38 26.71
CA SER A 31 11.46 42.14 27.56
C SER A 31 12.12 41.27 28.64
N LEU A 32 11.36 40.38 29.28
CA LEU A 32 11.90 39.42 30.25
C LEU A 32 12.89 38.43 29.59
N LEU A 33 12.66 38.04 28.34
CA LEU A 33 13.55 37.15 27.61
C LEU A 33 14.82 37.85 27.08
N GLN A 34 14.78 39.17 26.91
CA GLN A 34 15.89 39.97 26.38
C GLN A 34 16.69 40.72 27.47
N SER A 35 16.29 40.59 28.74
CA SER A 35 16.95 41.24 29.88
C SER A 35 17.14 40.28 31.04
N ASN A 36 17.88 40.71 32.07
CA ASN A 36 18.02 39.97 33.33
C ASN A 36 16.97 40.41 34.38
N GLU A 37 15.91 41.12 33.97
CA GLU A 37 14.83 41.46 34.89
C GLU A 37 14.07 40.19 35.31
N GLY A 38 13.79 40.09 36.61
CA GLY A 38 12.94 39.02 37.13
C GLY A 38 11.45 39.25 36.82
N PRO A 39 10.66 38.18 36.71
CA PRO A 39 9.21 38.30 36.72
C PRO A 39 8.72 38.83 38.08
N THR A 40 7.56 39.49 38.07
CA THR A 40 6.77 39.75 39.27
C THR A 40 6.23 38.44 39.87
N GLU A 41 5.84 38.43 41.14
CA GLU A 41 5.29 37.23 41.79
C GLU A 41 4.08 36.64 41.02
N ASP A 42 3.19 37.50 40.53
CA ASP A 42 2.04 37.08 39.73
C ASP A 42 2.44 36.51 38.36
N GLU A 43 3.45 37.09 37.71
CA GLU A 43 4.02 36.56 36.47
C GLU A 43 4.65 35.20 36.69
N GLU A 44 5.45 35.07 37.74
CA GLU A 44 6.11 33.83 38.12
C GLU A 44 5.10 32.72 38.42
N HIS A 45 4.04 33.02 39.17
CA HIS A 45 2.97 32.07 39.44
C HIS A 45 2.30 31.58 38.14
N ARG A 46 1.98 32.51 37.22
CA ARG A 46 1.39 32.16 35.92
C ARG A 46 2.33 31.31 35.07
N PHE A 47 3.62 31.66 35.02
CA PHE A 47 4.60 30.90 34.24
C PHE A 47 4.81 29.49 34.81
N ARG A 48 4.96 29.34 36.13
CA ARG A 48 5.10 28.03 36.77
C ARG A 48 3.87 27.15 36.53
N LYS A 49 2.66 27.71 36.66
CA LYS A 49 1.43 27.00 36.35
C LYS A 49 1.42 26.49 34.91
N PHE A 50 1.75 27.38 33.95
CA PHE A 50 1.79 27.00 32.54
C PHE A 50 2.86 25.95 32.23
N VAL A 51 4.03 26.00 32.87
CA VAL A 51 5.07 24.98 32.70
C VAL A 51 4.56 23.60 33.13
N ILE A 52 3.94 23.50 34.31
CA ILE A 52 3.43 22.22 34.82
C ILE A 52 2.34 21.65 33.91
N GLU A 53 1.37 22.49 33.52
CA GLU A 53 0.27 22.08 32.64
C GLU A 53 0.81 21.71 31.25
N GLY A 54 1.70 22.51 30.69
CA GLY A 54 2.32 22.31 29.39
C GLY A 54 3.17 21.05 29.31
N GLU A 55 3.99 20.76 30.32
CA GLU A 55 4.79 19.53 30.38
C GLU A 55 3.92 18.28 30.42
N SER A 56 2.83 18.31 31.19
CA SER A 56 1.86 17.21 31.23
C SER A 56 1.20 16.98 29.86
N GLU A 57 0.82 18.06 29.18
CA GLU A 57 0.18 17.97 27.85
C GLU A 57 1.17 17.47 26.79
N ILE A 58 2.43 17.91 26.83
CA ILE A 58 3.49 17.42 25.94
C ILE A 58 3.63 15.89 26.08
N GLN A 59 3.76 15.38 27.30
CA GLN A 59 3.89 13.94 27.53
C GLN A 59 2.68 13.16 27.02
N TYR A 60 1.47 13.70 27.24
CA TYR A 60 0.24 13.10 26.75
C TYR A 60 0.18 13.04 25.21
N LEU A 61 0.54 14.14 24.54
CA LEU A 61 0.58 14.21 23.08
C LEU A 61 1.65 13.29 22.49
N GLU A 62 2.84 13.24 23.07
CA GLU A 62 3.91 12.31 22.65
C GLU A 62 3.47 10.85 22.76
N TYR A 63 2.89 10.47 23.90
CA TYR A 63 2.33 9.13 24.10
C TYR A 63 1.29 8.80 23.02
N ARG A 64 0.37 9.73 22.74
CA ARG A 64 -0.68 9.53 21.73
C ARG A 64 -0.14 9.43 20.32
N ILE A 65 0.84 10.27 19.97
CA ILE A 65 1.51 10.20 18.67
C ILE A 65 2.12 8.81 18.50
N GLU A 66 2.77 8.28 19.52
CA GLU A 66 3.38 6.96 19.47
C GLU A 66 2.33 5.85 19.31
N MET A 67 1.23 5.90 20.06
CA MET A 67 0.14 4.91 19.89
C MET A 67 -0.48 4.95 18.49
N CYS A 68 -0.66 6.15 17.92
CA CYS A 68 -1.16 6.31 16.56
C CYS A 68 -0.18 5.74 15.52
N ARG A 69 1.13 5.92 15.71
CA ARG A 69 2.17 5.34 14.82
C ARG A 69 2.13 3.81 14.84
N ILE A 70 2.09 3.21 16.03
CA ILE A 70 1.99 1.74 16.18
C ILE A 70 0.74 1.20 15.46
N LEU A 71 -0.40 1.87 15.63
CA LEU A 71 -1.65 1.47 14.98
C LEU A 71 -1.56 1.63 13.45
N LEU A 72 -0.95 2.71 12.97
CA LEU A 72 -0.74 2.94 11.54
C LEU A 72 0.14 1.82 10.95
N ASP A 73 1.28 1.53 11.58
CA ASP A 73 2.21 0.49 11.13
C ASP A 73 1.52 -0.88 11.04
N HIS A 74 0.69 -1.22 12.02
CA HIS A 74 -0.09 -2.45 12.01
C HIS A 74 -1.10 -2.52 10.85
N LEU A 75 -1.80 -1.41 10.58
CA LEU A 75 -2.75 -1.33 9.48
C LEU A 75 -2.05 -1.43 8.12
N GLU A 76 -0.91 -0.77 7.96
CA GLU A 76 -0.12 -0.80 6.72
C GLU A 76 0.42 -2.21 6.43
N ASP A 77 0.96 -2.90 7.44
CA ASP A 77 1.42 -4.29 7.29
C ASP A 77 0.25 -5.22 6.95
N THR A 78 -0.88 -5.09 7.63
CA THR A 78 -2.08 -5.88 7.36
C THR A 78 -2.58 -5.65 5.92
N LEU A 79 -2.65 -4.39 5.48
CA LEU A 79 -3.05 -4.04 4.13
C LEU A 79 -2.09 -4.62 3.08
N LYS A 80 -0.79 -4.57 3.33
CA LYS A 80 0.23 -5.14 2.44
C LYS A 80 0.06 -6.66 2.29
N ARG A 81 -0.09 -7.38 3.41
CA ARG A 81 -0.30 -8.84 3.41
C ARG A 81 -1.58 -9.21 2.67
N LEU A 82 -2.68 -8.50 2.93
CA LEU A 82 -3.96 -8.76 2.30
C LEU A 82 -3.92 -8.52 0.79
N ARG A 83 -3.26 -7.44 0.33
CA ARG A 83 -3.05 -7.19 -1.09
C ARG A 83 -2.27 -8.32 -1.77
N GLY A 84 -1.23 -8.83 -1.10
CA GLY A 84 -0.47 -10.00 -1.57
C GLY A 84 -1.37 -11.23 -1.73
N ALA A 85 -2.08 -11.60 -0.66
CA ALA A 85 -2.99 -12.74 -0.67
C ALA A 85 -4.07 -12.62 -1.75
N VAL A 86 -4.71 -11.46 -1.90
CA VAL A 86 -5.72 -11.22 -2.94
C VAL A 86 -5.13 -11.40 -4.34
N LYS A 87 -3.90 -10.91 -4.58
CA LYS A 87 -3.21 -11.08 -5.86
C LYS A 87 -2.98 -12.56 -6.17
N GLU A 88 -2.41 -13.31 -5.22
CA GLU A 88 -2.16 -14.74 -5.37
C GLU A 88 -3.45 -15.52 -5.68
N HIS A 89 -4.54 -15.23 -4.97
CA HIS A 89 -5.83 -15.87 -5.20
C HIS A 89 -6.40 -15.54 -6.58
N LYS A 90 -6.26 -14.29 -7.05
CA LYS A 90 -6.63 -13.91 -8.43
C LYS A 90 -5.81 -14.68 -9.46
N GLU A 91 -4.51 -14.85 -9.23
CA GLU A 91 -3.64 -15.61 -10.13
C GLU A 91 -4.00 -17.11 -10.16
N MET A 92 -4.37 -17.69 -9.02
CA MET A 92 -4.86 -19.08 -8.92
C MET A 92 -6.23 -19.27 -9.59
N LEU A 93 -7.10 -18.26 -9.48
CA LEU A 93 -8.42 -18.26 -10.11
C LEU A 93 -8.39 -17.80 -11.58
N ASN A 94 -7.22 -17.54 -12.14
CA ASN A 94 -7.09 -17.12 -13.53
C ASN A 94 -7.74 -18.19 -14.44
N PRO A 95 -8.75 -17.83 -15.27
CA PRO A 95 -9.47 -18.77 -16.12
C PRO A 95 -8.58 -19.61 -17.03
N VAL A 96 -7.43 -19.05 -17.45
CA VAL A 96 -6.46 -19.73 -18.32
C VAL A 96 -5.92 -21.03 -17.70
N ARG A 97 -5.93 -21.15 -16.36
CA ARG A 97 -5.51 -22.36 -15.64
C ARG A 97 -6.55 -23.50 -15.71
N ARG A 98 -7.77 -23.22 -16.16
CA ARG A 98 -8.89 -24.18 -16.25
C ARG A 98 -9.34 -24.43 -17.68
N LEU A 99 -8.66 -23.86 -18.67
CA LEU A 99 -9.01 -24.10 -20.06
C LEU A 99 -8.86 -25.59 -20.39
N PRO A 100 -9.89 -26.21 -21.01
CA PRO A 100 -9.78 -27.55 -21.55
C PRO A 100 -8.61 -27.67 -22.53
N PHE A 101 -8.12 -28.90 -22.69
CA PHE A 101 -7.02 -29.21 -23.59
C PHE A 101 -7.27 -28.62 -24.99
N ASP A 102 -8.42 -28.91 -25.57
CA ASP A 102 -8.77 -28.59 -26.96
C ASP A 102 -8.80 -27.07 -27.18
N VAL A 103 -9.36 -26.32 -26.23
CA VAL A 103 -9.41 -24.84 -26.30
C VAL A 103 -8.00 -24.25 -26.21
N LEU A 104 -7.18 -24.77 -25.30
CA LEU A 104 -5.81 -24.28 -25.14
C LEU A 104 -4.91 -24.66 -26.34
N GLN A 105 -5.11 -25.85 -26.89
CA GLN A 105 -4.49 -26.32 -28.12
C GLN A 105 -4.82 -25.39 -29.28
N GLU A 106 -6.12 -25.07 -29.46
CA GLU A 106 -6.58 -24.19 -30.53
C GLU A 106 -5.97 -22.79 -30.44
N ILE A 107 -5.92 -22.22 -29.23
CA ILE A 107 -5.25 -20.94 -28.95
C ILE A 107 -3.77 -21.01 -29.33
N PHE A 108 -3.06 -22.11 -29.01
CA PHE A 108 -1.65 -22.27 -29.34
C PHE A 108 -1.43 -22.36 -30.85
N LEU A 109 -2.28 -23.09 -31.58
CA LEU A 109 -2.19 -23.22 -33.04
C LEU A 109 -2.41 -21.87 -33.72
N HIS A 110 -3.42 -21.12 -33.28
CA HIS A 110 -3.65 -19.74 -33.73
C HIS A 110 -2.46 -18.83 -33.44
N GLY A 111 -1.93 -18.85 -32.21
CA GLY A 111 -0.79 -18.03 -31.82
C GLY A 111 0.52 -18.42 -32.51
N ALA A 112 0.65 -19.68 -32.94
CA ALA A 112 1.74 -20.17 -33.78
C ALA A 112 1.55 -19.84 -35.26
N GLY A 113 0.45 -19.19 -35.65
CA GLY A 113 0.19 -18.77 -37.03
C GLY A 113 -0.32 -19.88 -37.96
N MET A 114 -0.67 -21.07 -37.45
CA MET A 114 -1.09 -22.22 -38.28
C MET A 114 -2.27 -21.93 -39.23
N TYR A 115 -3.04 -20.89 -38.95
CA TYR A 115 -4.19 -20.47 -39.75
C TYR A 115 -3.95 -19.19 -40.57
N THR A 116 -2.70 -18.69 -40.62
CA THR A 116 -2.31 -17.58 -41.49
C THR A 116 -1.85 -18.07 -42.86
N ASP A 117 -1.96 -17.24 -43.89
CA ASP A 117 -1.54 -17.59 -45.26
C ASP A 117 -0.10 -18.10 -45.29
N ALA A 118 0.13 -19.21 -46.00
CA ALA A 118 1.43 -19.90 -46.05
C ALA A 118 2.61 -18.96 -46.39
N GLY A 119 2.40 -17.97 -47.27
CA GLY A 119 3.43 -16.98 -47.63
C GLY A 119 3.86 -16.08 -46.47
N SER A 120 2.97 -15.81 -45.51
CA SER A 120 3.26 -15.04 -44.30
C SER A 120 3.85 -15.90 -43.17
N HIS A 121 3.49 -17.19 -43.13
CA HIS A 121 3.96 -18.16 -42.14
C HIS A 121 5.42 -18.57 -42.37
N PHE A 122 5.77 -18.88 -43.63
CA PHE A 122 7.14 -19.26 -44.04
C PHE A 122 8.06 -18.05 -44.32
N GLY A 123 7.51 -16.83 -44.35
CA GLY A 123 8.30 -15.59 -44.51
C GLY A 123 8.90 -15.05 -43.21
N SER A 124 8.44 -15.56 -42.06
CA SER A 124 8.97 -15.22 -40.73
C SER A 124 10.16 -16.10 -40.38
N ILE A 125 11.24 -15.51 -39.87
CA ILE A 125 12.53 -16.14 -39.48
C ILE A 125 12.37 -17.12 -38.29
N SER A 126 11.14 -17.41 -37.88
CA SER A 126 10.80 -18.37 -36.83
C SER A 126 11.06 -19.81 -37.33
N HIS A 127 12.27 -20.29 -37.08
CA HIS A 127 12.65 -21.70 -37.26
C HIS A 127 12.55 -22.43 -35.92
N SER A 128 12.39 -23.76 -35.95
CA SER A 128 12.16 -24.61 -34.76
C SER A 128 13.23 -24.54 -33.65
N LEU A 129 14.35 -23.84 -33.89
CA LEU A 129 15.41 -23.60 -32.91
C LEU A 129 15.29 -22.25 -32.19
N ASP A 130 14.36 -21.39 -32.59
CA ASP A 130 14.08 -20.15 -31.88
C ASP A 130 13.27 -20.44 -30.61
N LEU A 131 13.96 -20.50 -29.49
CA LEU A 131 13.36 -20.76 -28.18
C LEU A 131 12.49 -19.61 -27.66
N THR A 132 12.44 -18.48 -28.37
CA THR A 132 11.62 -17.30 -28.05
C THR A 132 10.32 -17.22 -28.84
N SER A 133 10.06 -18.18 -29.74
CA SER A 133 8.80 -18.32 -30.48
C SER A 133 8.05 -19.63 -30.15
N PRO A 134 6.78 -19.77 -30.57
CA PRO A 134 6.06 -21.03 -30.51
C PRO A 134 6.84 -22.16 -31.21
N PRO A 135 6.76 -23.41 -30.72
CA PRO A 135 6.01 -23.87 -29.54
C PRO A 135 6.69 -23.57 -28.19
N TRP A 136 7.97 -23.21 -28.18
CA TRP A 136 8.81 -23.23 -26.97
C TRP A 136 8.33 -22.30 -25.86
N VAL A 137 7.80 -21.14 -26.22
CA VAL A 137 7.29 -20.16 -25.25
C VAL A 137 6.09 -20.67 -24.45
N TYR A 138 5.22 -21.48 -25.06
CA TYR A 138 4.04 -22.03 -24.39
C TYR A 138 4.44 -23.00 -23.27
N GLY A 139 5.48 -23.80 -23.49
CA GLY A 139 5.99 -24.76 -22.50
C GLY A 139 6.65 -24.12 -21.27
N ARG A 140 6.90 -22.81 -21.28
CA ARG A 140 7.52 -22.06 -20.18
C ARG A 140 6.50 -21.43 -19.22
N VAL A 141 5.22 -21.39 -19.57
CA VAL A 141 4.18 -20.71 -18.78
C VAL A 141 3.81 -21.50 -17.53
N CYS A 142 3.41 -22.76 -17.68
CA CYS A 142 3.13 -23.66 -16.55
C CYS A 142 3.19 -25.13 -16.98
N ARG A 143 3.13 -26.05 -16.01
CA ARG A 143 3.14 -27.50 -16.27
C ARG A 143 2.01 -27.95 -17.20
N TRP A 144 0.80 -27.40 -17.04
CA TRP A 144 -0.34 -27.75 -17.89
C TRP A 144 -0.11 -27.32 -19.34
N TRP A 145 0.31 -26.07 -19.56
CA TRP A 145 0.62 -25.56 -20.91
C TRP A 145 1.72 -26.38 -21.58
N LYS A 146 2.79 -26.70 -20.85
CA LYS A 146 3.85 -27.60 -21.35
C LYS A 146 3.31 -28.96 -21.78
N GLN A 147 2.39 -29.55 -21.02
CA GLN A 147 1.77 -30.81 -21.41
C GLN A 147 0.93 -30.66 -22.69
N VAL A 148 0.16 -29.58 -22.83
CA VAL A 148 -0.61 -29.31 -24.05
C VAL A 148 0.29 -29.11 -25.27
N THR A 149 1.33 -28.30 -25.14
CA THR A 149 2.33 -28.07 -26.20
C THR A 149 2.98 -29.37 -26.67
N LEU A 150 3.42 -30.23 -25.74
CA LEU A 150 4.06 -31.52 -26.07
C LEU A 150 3.07 -32.53 -26.67
N LYS A 151 1.79 -32.44 -26.32
CA LYS A 151 0.71 -33.30 -26.85
C LYS A 151 0.06 -32.75 -28.12
N THR A 152 0.57 -31.65 -28.68
CA THR A 152 0.07 -31.05 -29.92
C THR A 152 1.14 -31.15 -31.00
N PRO A 153 1.17 -32.24 -31.80
CA PRO A 153 2.18 -32.45 -32.83
C PRO A 153 2.20 -31.35 -33.90
N LEU A 154 1.04 -30.75 -34.20
CA LEU A 154 0.90 -29.68 -35.21
C LEU A 154 1.68 -28.39 -34.88
N LEU A 155 2.20 -28.22 -33.66
CA LEU A 155 3.02 -27.07 -33.31
C LEU A 155 4.51 -27.20 -33.67
N TRP A 156 4.95 -28.38 -34.13
CA TRP A 156 6.35 -28.74 -34.39
C TRP A 156 6.59 -28.94 -35.89
#